data_AF-A0A0P7C3V4-F1
#
_entry.id   AF-A0A0P7C3V4-F1
#
_cell.length_a   1.000
_cell.length_b   1.000
_cell.length_c   1.000
_cell.angle_alpha   90.00
_cell.angle_beta   90.00
_cell.angle_gamma   90.00
#
_symmetry.space_group_name_H-M   'P 1'
#
loop_
_entity.id
_entity.type
_entity.pdbx_description
1 polymer ?
#
loop_
_entity_poly.entity_id
_entity_poly.type
_entity_poly.pdbx_seq_one_letter_code
_entity_poly.pdbx_strand_id
1 'polypeptide(L)'
;MVGNNGDEGSTFTAPLDTNGQLRSIFQLGYPVSEAAEEYIFTDLYPNILDGTYGYTSQVGRANLLISELVFTCNTRFLGTALGNRTYNYRFDLPPGIHGQDLDWTFVGEEVPDVATNIAMAMQSYFTTFAMTGDPNTGMGLPTWPLYGKEATLLVFDEGGVVTAKDETANRRSIWNKPNPVSLLTAIDTPEHKLDLQRTLLNYTTGDSS
;
A
#
# COMPACT_ATOMS: atom_id res chain seq x y z
N MET A 1 -15.15 0.00 -1.67
CA MET A 1 -14.18 -0.93 -1.05
C MET A 1 -12.90 -0.87 -1.84
N VAL A 2 -11.74 -0.90 -1.18
CA VAL A 2 -10.41 -0.88 -1.83
C VAL A 2 -9.49 -1.84 -1.07
N GLY A 3 -8.62 -2.59 -1.74
CA GLY A 3 -7.80 -3.61 -1.10
C GLY A 3 -6.41 -3.74 -1.71
N ASN A 4 -5.48 -4.24 -0.90
CA ASN A 4 -4.14 -4.66 -1.29
C ASN A 4 -3.70 -5.89 -0.50
N ASN A 5 -2.62 -6.52 -0.91
CA ASN A 5 -1.99 -7.63 -0.21
C ASN A 5 -0.78 -7.11 0.61
N GLY A 6 -0.30 -7.91 1.55
CA GLY A 6 0.81 -7.57 2.44
C GLY A 6 2.16 -7.45 1.74
N ASP A 7 2.35 -8.22 0.67
CA ASP A 7 3.57 -8.31 -0.13
C ASP A 7 3.28 -8.15 -1.64
N GLU A 8 2.85 -6.95 -2.03
CA GLU A 8 2.44 -6.66 -3.41
C GLU A 8 3.59 -6.71 -4.43
N GLY A 9 4.81 -6.36 -4.02
CA GLY A 9 5.92 -6.12 -4.94
C GLY A 9 6.80 -7.32 -5.21
N SER A 10 6.74 -8.39 -4.40
CA SER A 10 7.77 -9.43 -4.44
C SER A 10 7.82 -10.19 -5.76
N THR A 11 6.66 -10.46 -6.37
CA THR A 11 6.57 -11.14 -7.67
C THR A 11 7.05 -10.28 -8.84
N PHE A 12 7.13 -8.96 -8.66
CA PHE A 12 7.60 -7.99 -9.66
C PHE A 12 9.03 -7.52 -9.41
N THR A 13 9.65 -7.99 -8.32
CA THR A 13 10.99 -7.56 -7.91
C THR A 13 12.05 -8.47 -8.53
N ALA A 14 12.92 -7.89 -9.36
CA ALA A 14 14.04 -8.62 -9.92
C ALA A 14 15.07 -8.99 -8.83
N PRO A 15 15.76 -10.13 -8.94
CA PRO A 15 16.92 -10.42 -8.10
C PRO A 15 17.99 -9.33 -8.23
N LEU A 16 18.37 -8.72 -7.11
CA LEU A 16 19.39 -7.67 -7.08
C LEU A 16 20.04 -7.58 -5.68
N ASP A 17 21.31 -7.16 -5.67
CA ASP A 17 22.13 -7.15 -4.45
C ASP A 17 22.82 -5.79 -4.21
N THR A 18 22.74 -4.86 -5.16
CA THR A 18 23.43 -3.56 -5.07
C THR A 18 22.49 -2.37 -5.25
N ASN A 19 22.81 -1.25 -4.60
CA ASN A 19 22.11 0.03 -4.79
C ASN A 19 22.14 0.49 -6.26
N GLY A 20 23.24 0.25 -6.96
CA GLY A 20 23.40 0.60 -8.38
C GLY A 20 22.45 -0.17 -9.29
N GLN A 21 22.25 -1.47 -9.05
CA GLN A 21 21.26 -2.27 -9.78
C GLN A 21 19.84 -1.75 -9.57
N LEU A 22 19.45 -1.48 -8.33
CA LEU A 22 18.11 -0.95 -8.03
C LEU A 22 17.86 0.39 -8.74
N ARG A 23 18.79 1.35 -8.64
CA ARG A 23 18.67 2.65 -9.33
C ARG A 23 18.58 2.49 -10.84
N SER A 24 19.38 1.60 -11.42
CA SER A 24 19.39 1.34 -12.87
C SER A 24 18.07 0.71 -13.37
N ILE A 25 17.54 -0.26 -12.62
CA ILE A 25 16.25 -0.91 -12.94
C ILE A 25 15.11 0.11 -12.80
N PHE A 26 15.13 0.93 -11.74
CA PHE A 26 14.13 1.97 -11.55
C PHE A 26 14.12 2.96 -12.71
N GLN A 27 15.29 3.48 -13.12
CA GLN A 27 15.40 4.41 -14.25
C GLN A 27 14.97 3.81 -15.59
N LEU A 28 15.12 2.50 -15.76
CA LEU A 28 14.62 1.81 -16.96
C LEU A 28 13.09 1.84 -17.04
N GLY A 29 12.40 1.68 -15.91
CA GLY A 29 10.93 1.70 -15.84
C GLY A 29 10.33 3.11 -15.70
N TYR A 30 11.08 4.03 -15.08
CA TYR A 30 10.59 5.35 -14.66
C TYR A 30 11.65 6.41 -14.95
N PRO A 31 11.65 7.00 -16.17
CA PRO A 31 12.59 8.05 -16.53
C PRO A 31 12.22 9.35 -15.79
N VAL A 32 12.78 9.53 -14.61
CA VAL A 32 12.63 10.74 -13.76
C VAL A 32 13.89 11.59 -13.82
N SER A 33 13.79 12.87 -13.44
CA SER A 33 14.97 13.75 -13.33
C SER A 33 15.98 13.22 -12.31
N GLU A 34 17.25 13.62 -12.44
CA GLU A 34 18.29 13.23 -11.47
C GLU A 34 17.95 13.69 -10.05
N ALA A 35 17.39 14.89 -9.90
CA ALA A 35 16.97 15.44 -8.62
C ALA A 35 15.83 14.62 -7.97
N ALA A 36 14.88 14.15 -8.79
CA ALA A 36 13.83 13.24 -8.34
C ALA A 36 14.35 11.89 -7.91
N GLU A 37 15.20 11.28 -8.75
CA GLU A 37 15.83 10.01 -8.43
C GLU A 37 16.60 10.09 -7.12
N GLU A 38 17.40 11.16 -6.96
CA GLU A 38 18.15 11.38 -5.74
C GLU A 38 17.21 11.49 -4.55
N TYR A 39 16.17 12.31 -4.61
CA TYR A 39 15.17 12.40 -3.53
C TYR A 39 14.53 11.03 -3.20
N ILE A 40 14.16 10.24 -4.20
CA ILE A 40 13.60 8.89 -3.97
C ILE A 40 14.60 8.01 -3.21
N PHE A 41 15.86 7.97 -3.66
CA PHE A 41 16.83 7.02 -3.13
C PHE A 41 17.67 7.54 -1.96
N THR A 42 17.56 8.81 -1.58
CA THR A 42 18.17 9.36 -0.36
C THR A 42 17.17 9.66 0.74
N ASP A 43 15.95 10.05 0.38
CA ASP A 43 14.96 10.51 1.36
C ASP A 43 13.81 9.53 1.57
N LEU A 44 13.29 8.87 0.52
CA LEU A 44 12.10 8.00 0.65
C LEU A 44 12.47 6.53 0.88
N TYR A 45 13.45 6.04 0.13
CA TYR A 45 13.97 4.69 0.21
C TYR A 45 15.50 4.75 0.30
N PRO A 46 16.10 5.24 1.40
CA PRO A 46 17.55 5.32 1.54
C PRO A 46 18.22 3.95 1.54
N ASN A 47 19.49 3.89 1.15
CA ASN A 47 20.31 2.68 1.22
C ASN A 47 20.79 2.37 2.66
N ILE A 48 19.82 2.20 3.58
CA ILE A 48 20.04 1.88 4.99
C ILE A 48 19.32 0.56 5.25
N LEU A 49 20.10 -0.53 5.36
CA LEU A 49 19.59 -1.91 5.36
C LEU A 49 19.52 -2.52 6.78
N ASP A 50 19.29 -1.69 7.79
CA ASP A 50 19.21 -2.09 9.19
C ASP A 50 17.77 -2.36 9.69
N GLY A 51 16.78 -2.27 8.80
CA GLY A 51 15.36 -2.43 9.12
C GLY A 51 14.62 -1.13 9.46
N THR A 52 15.32 -0.01 9.66
CA THR A 52 14.68 1.28 10.05
C THR A 52 13.61 1.74 9.08
N TYR A 53 13.72 1.38 7.78
CA TYR A 53 12.80 1.77 6.72
C TYR A 53 11.86 0.64 6.26
N GLY A 54 11.83 -0.48 7.00
CA GLY A 54 11.03 -1.67 6.66
C GLY A 54 11.71 -2.65 5.71
N TYR A 55 13.03 -2.55 5.53
CA TYR A 55 13.81 -3.49 4.72
C TYR A 55 15.23 -3.68 5.27
N THR A 56 15.78 -4.87 5.03
CA THR A 56 17.12 -5.29 5.48
C THR A 56 18.03 -5.76 4.34
N SER A 57 17.56 -5.65 3.09
CA SER A 57 18.28 -6.08 1.90
C SER A 57 17.92 -5.18 0.70
N GLN A 58 18.74 -5.20 -0.36
CA GLN A 58 18.42 -4.43 -1.57
C GLN A 58 17.14 -4.95 -2.25
N VAL A 59 16.97 -6.27 -2.30
CA VAL A 59 15.74 -6.88 -2.82
C VAL A 59 14.52 -6.50 -1.98
N GLY A 60 14.64 -6.45 -0.65
CA GLY A 60 13.56 -5.99 0.23
C GLY A 60 13.23 -4.50 0.04
N ARG A 61 14.25 -3.67 -0.16
CA ARG A 61 14.08 -2.24 -0.49
C ARG A 61 13.39 -2.04 -1.83
N ALA A 62 13.76 -2.83 -2.84
CA ALA A 62 13.14 -2.83 -4.16
C ALA A 62 11.68 -3.30 -4.09
N ASN A 63 11.42 -4.36 -3.33
CA ASN A 63 10.09 -4.88 -3.08
C ASN A 63 9.19 -3.80 -2.46
N LEU A 64 9.64 -3.14 -1.38
CA LEU A 64 8.84 -2.10 -0.74
C LEU A 64 8.58 -0.90 -1.67
N LEU A 65 9.60 -0.49 -2.45
CA LEU A 65 9.44 0.55 -3.47
C LEU A 65 8.38 0.18 -4.50
N ILE A 66 8.42 -1.04 -5.06
CA ILE A 66 7.47 -1.49 -6.07
C ILE A 66 6.07 -1.65 -5.47
N SER A 67 5.98 -2.23 -4.28
CA SER A 67 4.73 -2.41 -3.52
C SER A 67 4.01 -1.07 -3.35
N GLU A 68 4.72 -0.05 -2.88
CA GLU A 68 4.15 1.28 -2.70
C GLU A 68 3.88 1.96 -4.03
N LEU A 69 4.85 2.02 -4.95
CA LEU A 69 4.72 2.72 -6.23
C LEU A 69 3.55 2.22 -7.09
N VAL A 70 3.36 0.91 -7.17
CA VAL A 70 2.45 0.28 -8.14
C VAL A 70 1.11 -0.10 -7.51
N PHE A 71 1.08 -0.44 -6.21
CA PHE A 71 -0.09 -1.06 -5.59
C PHE A 71 -0.60 -0.29 -4.36
N THR A 72 0.11 -0.34 -3.23
CA THR A 72 -0.44 0.02 -1.93
C THR A 72 -0.66 1.53 -1.77
N CYS A 73 0.17 2.38 -2.37
CA CYS A 73 -0.10 3.82 -2.34
C CYS A 73 -1.31 4.20 -3.22
N ASN A 74 -1.56 3.46 -4.31
CA ASN A 74 -2.76 3.68 -5.13
C ASN A 74 -4.04 3.36 -4.36
N THR A 75 -4.04 2.37 -3.46
CA THR A 75 -5.23 2.09 -2.64
C THR A 75 -5.51 3.22 -1.64
N ARG A 76 -4.48 3.78 -1.02
CA ARG A 76 -4.61 4.98 -0.18
C ARG A 76 -5.04 6.21 -0.98
N PHE A 77 -4.52 6.40 -2.19
CA PHE A 77 -4.96 7.47 -3.07
C PHE A 77 -6.47 7.41 -3.32
N LEU A 78 -6.99 6.24 -3.68
CA LEU A 78 -8.43 6.04 -3.87
C LEU A 78 -9.22 6.31 -2.59
N GLY A 79 -8.74 5.81 -1.44
CA GLY A 79 -9.39 6.05 -0.14
C GLY A 79 -9.52 7.54 0.20
N THR A 80 -8.42 8.28 0.03
CA THR A 80 -8.37 9.73 0.31
C THR A 80 -9.14 10.55 -0.73
N ALA A 81 -9.06 10.22 -2.02
CA ALA A 81 -9.80 10.88 -3.10
C ALA A 81 -11.32 10.75 -2.94
N LEU A 82 -11.79 9.67 -2.32
CA LEU A 82 -13.21 9.46 -1.99
C LEU A 82 -13.61 10.03 -0.62
N GLY A 83 -12.79 10.91 -0.05
CA GLY A 83 -13.05 11.61 1.20
C GLY A 83 -12.96 10.72 2.43
N ASN A 84 -12.08 9.70 2.41
CA ASN A 84 -11.92 8.69 3.45
C ASN A 84 -13.20 7.89 3.75
N ARG A 85 -14.18 7.90 2.84
CA ARG A 85 -15.45 7.16 2.94
C ARG A 85 -15.37 5.84 2.18
N THR A 86 -14.28 5.11 2.42
CA THR A 86 -14.03 3.80 1.82
C THR A 86 -13.83 2.76 2.91
N TYR A 87 -14.20 1.52 2.63
CA TYR A 87 -13.82 0.36 3.41
C TYR A 87 -12.55 -0.20 2.79
N ASN A 88 -11.41 -0.05 3.47
CA ASN A 88 -10.12 -0.52 2.98
C ASN A 88 -9.70 -1.79 3.71
N TYR A 89 -9.10 -2.75 3.00
CA TYR A 89 -8.54 -3.95 3.61
C TYR A 89 -7.09 -4.23 3.18
N ARG A 90 -6.40 -5.02 4.01
CA ARG A 90 -5.14 -5.69 3.65
C ARG A 90 -5.27 -7.20 3.82
N PHE A 91 -4.92 -7.96 2.80
CA PHE A 91 -4.74 -9.40 2.90
C PHE A 91 -3.29 -9.72 3.29
N ASP A 92 -3.10 -10.35 4.45
CA ASP A 92 -1.80 -10.48 5.13
C ASP A 92 -1.54 -11.91 5.63
N LEU A 93 -2.14 -12.91 4.96
CA LEU A 93 -1.80 -14.32 5.17
C LEU A 93 -0.53 -14.65 4.38
N PRO A 94 0.54 -15.17 5.01
CA PRO A 94 1.77 -15.50 4.31
C PRO A 94 1.58 -16.44 3.10
N PRO A 95 2.28 -16.19 1.98
CA PRO A 95 3.27 -15.13 1.77
C PRO A 95 2.70 -13.72 1.50
N GLY A 96 1.38 -13.54 1.38
CA GLY A 96 0.74 -12.25 1.21
C GLY A 96 0.98 -11.62 -0.17
N ILE A 97 1.29 -12.43 -1.18
CA ILE A 97 1.74 -11.92 -2.47
C ILE A 97 0.59 -11.36 -3.32
N HIS A 98 0.94 -10.51 -4.29
CA HIS A 98 -0.02 -9.95 -5.24
C HIS A 98 -0.98 -11.00 -5.84
N GLY A 99 -2.28 -10.78 -5.66
CA GLY A 99 -3.35 -11.65 -6.16
C GLY A 99 -3.61 -12.92 -5.37
N GLN A 100 -2.87 -13.19 -4.28
CA GLN A 100 -3.09 -14.37 -3.44
C GLN A 100 -4.45 -14.36 -2.72
N ASP A 101 -4.97 -13.17 -2.40
CA ASP A 101 -6.29 -12.97 -1.79
C ASP A 101 -7.45 -13.53 -2.63
N LEU A 102 -7.23 -13.76 -3.92
CA LEU A 102 -8.18 -14.42 -4.81
C LEU A 102 -8.51 -15.86 -4.37
N ASP A 103 -7.52 -16.57 -3.81
CA ASP A 103 -7.69 -17.94 -3.30
C ASP A 103 -8.60 -18.02 -2.08
N TRP A 104 -8.86 -16.90 -1.39
CA TRP A 104 -9.85 -16.80 -0.31
C TRP A 104 -11.15 -16.16 -0.78
N THR A 105 -11.05 -15.25 -1.75
CA THR A 105 -12.20 -14.53 -2.33
C THR A 105 -13.15 -15.45 -3.08
N PHE A 106 -12.61 -16.40 -3.86
CA PHE A 106 -13.40 -17.22 -4.81
C PHE A 106 -13.46 -18.70 -4.49
N VAL A 107 -13.03 -19.09 -3.29
CA VAL A 107 -12.97 -20.50 -2.93
C VAL A 107 -14.33 -21.08 -2.58
N GLY A 108 -14.56 -22.31 -3.03
CA GLY A 108 -15.77 -23.10 -2.72
C GLY A 108 -15.69 -23.79 -1.35
N GLU A 109 -16.61 -24.73 -1.11
CA GLU A 109 -16.80 -25.37 0.20
C GLU A 109 -15.66 -26.33 0.63
N GLU A 110 -14.66 -26.62 -0.22
CA GLU A 110 -13.63 -27.66 0.00
C GLU A 110 -12.26 -27.13 0.51
N VAL A 111 -12.24 -26.24 1.51
CA VAL A 111 -10.98 -25.66 2.05
C VAL A 111 -10.67 -26.16 3.47
N PRO A 112 -9.39 -26.35 3.85
CA PRO A 112 -8.98 -26.64 5.23
C PRO A 112 -9.33 -25.52 6.24
N ASP A 113 -9.71 -25.93 7.46
CA ASP A 113 -10.36 -25.13 8.53
C ASP A 113 -9.89 -23.68 8.77
N VAL A 114 -8.59 -23.37 8.78
CA VAL A 114 -8.11 -22.00 9.09
C VAL A 114 -8.31 -21.07 7.89
N ALA A 115 -8.08 -21.59 6.68
CA ALA A 115 -8.39 -20.84 5.46
C ALA A 115 -9.90 -20.68 5.29
N THR A 116 -10.70 -21.64 5.78
CA THR A 116 -12.16 -21.56 5.76
C THR A 116 -12.70 -20.35 6.52
N ASN A 117 -12.23 -20.07 7.74
CA ASN A 117 -12.76 -18.94 8.52
C ASN A 117 -12.46 -17.57 7.88
N ILE A 118 -11.24 -17.36 7.37
CA ILE A 118 -10.88 -16.11 6.71
C ILE A 118 -11.59 -16.00 5.36
N ALA A 119 -11.71 -17.08 4.61
CA ALA A 119 -12.43 -17.10 3.34
C ALA A 119 -13.91 -16.75 3.55
N MET A 120 -14.57 -17.39 4.53
CA MET A 120 -15.94 -17.06 4.91
C MET A 120 -16.11 -15.60 5.30
N ALA A 121 -15.16 -15.04 6.06
CA ALA A 121 -15.20 -13.63 6.44
C ALA A 121 -15.08 -12.71 5.22
N MET A 122 -14.06 -12.91 4.37
CA MET A 122 -13.85 -12.14 3.14
C MET A 122 -15.07 -12.21 2.23
N GLN A 123 -15.57 -13.41 1.94
CA GLN A 123 -16.74 -13.63 1.10
C GLN A 123 -17.99 -12.97 1.67
N SER A 124 -18.20 -13.06 2.99
CA SER A 124 -19.33 -12.41 3.65
C SER A 124 -19.25 -10.89 3.52
N TYR A 125 -18.10 -10.27 3.81
CA TYR A 125 -17.95 -8.83 3.67
C TYR A 125 -18.12 -8.36 2.22
N PHE A 126 -17.48 -9.04 1.27
CA PHE A 126 -17.48 -8.63 -0.14
C PHE A 126 -18.87 -8.79 -0.75
N THR A 127 -19.54 -9.90 -0.48
CA THR A 127 -20.92 -10.14 -0.93
C THR A 127 -21.88 -9.15 -0.30
N THR A 128 -21.76 -8.89 1.01
CA THR A 128 -22.60 -7.93 1.71
C THR A 128 -22.42 -6.53 1.14
N PHE A 129 -21.17 -6.07 0.95
CA PHE A 129 -20.90 -4.77 0.34
C PHE A 129 -21.46 -4.68 -1.09
N ALA A 130 -21.34 -5.74 -1.89
CA ALA A 130 -21.92 -5.77 -3.24
C ALA A 130 -23.45 -5.66 -3.22
N MET A 131 -24.11 -6.23 -2.21
CA MET A 131 -25.57 -6.20 -2.07
C MET A 131 -26.09 -4.87 -1.49
N THR A 132 -25.38 -4.26 -0.54
CA THR A 132 -25.92 -3.18 0.30
C THR A 132 -25.12 -1.89 0.27
N GLY A 133 -23.87 -1.92 -0.20
CA GLY A 133 -22.92 -0.82 -0.08
C GLY A 133 -22.26 -0.68 1.30
N ASP A 134 -22.57 -1.56 2.26
CA ASP A 134 -21.98 -1.58 3.61
C ASP A 134 -21.56 -3.02 3.96
N PRO A 135 -20.25 -3.30 4.21
CA PRO A 135 -19.81 -4.65 4.50
C PRO A 135 -20.32 -5.17 5.88
N ASN A 136 -20.84 -4.30 6.75
CA ASN A 136 -21.16 -4.64 8.14
C ASN A 136 -22.59 -5.15 8.36
N THR A 137 -23.42 -5.22 7.31
CA THR A 137 -24.82 -5.69 7.44
C THR A 137 -24.96 -7.22 7.34
N GLY A 138 -23.84 -7.93 7.25
CA GLY A 138 -23.77 -9.37 7.00
C GLY A 138 -23.66 -10.20 8.27
N MET A 139 -22.80 -11.24 8.23
CA MET A 139 -22.53 -12.09 9.39
C MET A 139 -21.94 -11.26 10.54
N GLY A 140 -22.12 -11.71 11.78
CA GLY A 140 -21.63 -11.06 13.01
C GLY A 140 -20.10 -11.08 13.17
N LEU A 141 -19.40 -10.64 12.13
CA LEU A 141 -17.97 -10.47 12.03
C LEU A 141 -17.53 -9.19 12.76
N PRO A 142 -16.22 -9.00 13.01
CA PRO A 142 -15.70 -7.72 13.48
C PRO A 142 -16.21 -6.56 12.61
N THR A 143 -16.34 -5.37 13.18
CA THR A 143 -16.72 -4.21 12.37
C THR A 143 -15.60 -3.88 11.40
N TRP A 144 -15.91 -3.77 10.11
CA TRP A 144 -15.04 -3.17 9.10
C TRP A 144 -15.19 -1.65 9.18
N PRO A 145 -14.21 -0.93 9.73
CA PRO A 145 -14.29 0.51 9.86
C PRO A 145 -14.20 1.20 8.50
N LEU A 146 -14.80 2.38 8.40
CA LEU A 146 -14.41 3.32 7.34
C LEU A 146 -12.93 3.69 7.53
N TYR A 147 -12.23 3.89 6.41
CA TYR A 147 -10.84 4.32 6.40
C TYR A 147 -10.59 5.52 7.30
N GLY A 148 -11.48 6.51 7.19
CA GLY A 148 -11.56 7.63 8.13
C GLY A 148 -10.28 8.46 8.21
N LYS A 149 -10.23 9.34 9.22
CA LYS A 149 -9.06 10.20 9.47
C LYS A 149 -7.87 9.41 10.04
N GLU A 150 -8.16 8.31 10.74
CA GLU A 150 -7.15 7.46 11.36
C GLU A 150 -6.48 6.48 10.38
N ALA A 151 -6.87 6.52 9.10
CA ALA A 151 -6.37 5.63 8.06
C ALA A 151 -6.42 4.16 8.49
N THR A 152 -7.59 3.71 8.97
CA THR A 152 -7.77 2.37 9.52
C THR A 152 -8.15 1.37 8.42
N LEU A 153 -7.51 0.21 8.43
CA LEU A 153 -7.77 -0.92 7.55
C LEU A 153 -8.39 -2.08 8.34
N LEU A 154 -9.19 -2.90 7.65
CA LEU A 154 -9.41 -4.28 8.07
C LEU A 154 -8.26 -5.14 7.57
N VAL A 155 -7.74 -6.06 8.37
CA VAL A 155 -6.63 -6.95 8.00
C VAL A 155 -7.08 -8.39 8.16
N PHE A 156 -6.78 -9.20 7.14
CA PHE A 156 -6.95 -10.65 7.15
C PHE A 156 -5.58 -11.28 7.33
N ASP A 157 -5.25 -11.78 8.51
CA ASP A 157 -3.93 -12.37 8.84
C ASP A 157 -4.07 -13.75 9.51
N GLU A 158 -2.96 -14.37 9.90
CA GLU A 158 -2.98 -15.69 10.57
C GLU A 158 -3.75 -15.67 11.92
N GLY A 159 -3.92 -14.50 12.53
CA GLY A 159 -4.74 -14.28 13.73
C GLY A 159 -6.23 -14.10 13.44
N GLY A 160 -6.63 -13.98 12.17
CA GLY A 160 -8.01 -13.87 11.72
C GLY A 160 -8.33 -12.49 11.13
N VAL A 161 -9.43 -11.89 11.59
CA VAL A 161 -9.92 -10.59 11.11
C VAL A 161 -9.68 -9.53 12.17
N VAL A 162 -8.75 -8.62 11.90
CA VAL A 162 -8.34 -7.56 12.84
C VAL A 162 -8.36 -6.19 12.15
N THR A 163 -8.05 -5.13 12.89
CA THR A 163 -7.87 -3.79 12.32
C THR A 163 -6.45 -3.30 12.53
N ALA A 164 -5.89 -2.60 11.55
CA ALA A 164 -4.58 -1.98 11.64
C ALA A 164 -4.59 -0.56 11.08
N LYS A 165 -3.55 0.21 11.40
CA LYS A 165 -3.30 1.49 10.71
C LYS A 165 -2.67 1.19 9.35
N ASP A 166 -3.13 1.90 8.32
CA ASP A 166 -2.53 1.85 6.99
C ASP A 166 -1.09 2.35 7.05
N GLU A 167 -0.16 1.44 6.78
CA GLU A 167 1.27 1.72 6.79
C GLU A 167 1.66 2.74 5.72
N THR A 168 0.89 2.87 4.63
CA THR A 168 1.14 3.85 3.56
C THR A 168 0.70 5.28 3.94
N ALA A 169 0.08 5.46 5.11
CA ALA A 169 -0.22 6.77 5.69
C ALA A 169 1.04 7.46 6.25
N ASN A 170 2.07 7.58 5.41
CA ASN A 170 3.39 8.08 5.75
C ASN A 170 3.94 8.99 4.62
N ARG A 171 5.16 9.53 4.78
CA ARG A 171 5.82 10.44 3.83
C ARG A 171 6.07 9.88 2.40
N ARG A 172 6.09 8.56 2.23
CA ARG A 172 6.22 7.84 0.95
C ARG A 172 4.93 7.85 0.13
N SER A 173 3.84 8.39 0.67
CA SER A 173 2.58 8.66 -0.05
C SER A 173 2.67 9.70 -1.17
N ILE A 174 3.87 10.11 -1.59
CA ILE A 174 4.08 10.93 -2.80
C ILE A 174 3.46 10.29 -4.04
N TRP A 175 3.40 8.95 -4.06
CA TRP A 175 2.76 8.17 -5.11
C TRP A 175 1.24 8.42 -5.20
N ASN A 176 0.60 8.93 -4.13
CA ASN A 176 -0.84 9.19 -4.06
C ASN A 176 -1.24 10.50 -4.75
N LYS A 177 -0.51 10.94 -5.76
CA LYS A 177 -0.77 12.21 -6.44
C LYS A 177 -1.10 11.93 -7.90
N PRO A 178 -2.05 12.66 -8.50
CA PRO A 178 -2.24 12.58 -9.94
C PRO A 178 -0.91 12.96 -10.63
N ASN A 179 -0.35 11.99 -11.35
CA ASN A 179 0.96 12.07 -12.02
C ASN A 179 2.16 12.26 -11.06
N PRO A 180 2.53 11.22 -10.28
CA PRO A 180 3.63 11.31 -9.31
C PRO A 180 4.98 11.55 -9.99
N VAL A 181 5.16 11.08 -11.23
CA VAL A 181 6.34 11.33 -12.07
C VAL A 181 6.47 12.82 -12.42
N SER A 182 5.36 13.53 -12.68
CA SER A 182 5.42 14.98 -12.95
C SER A 182 5.75 15.83 -11.72
N LEU A 183 5.34 15.38 -10.52
CA LEU A 183 5.73 16.02 -9.26
C LEU A 183 7.22 15.87 -8.99
N LEU A 184 7.78 14.74 -9.40
CA LEU A 184 9.21 14.48 -9.35
C LEU A 184 9.97 15.34 -10.37
N THR A 185 9.42 15.60 -11.56
CA THR A 185 10.02 16.58 -12.51
C THR A 185 9.93 18.04 -12.06
N ALA A 186 9.08 18.40 -11.09
CA ALA A 186 9.01 19.76 -10.55
C ALA A 186 10.10 20.07 -9.51
N ILE A 187 10.91 19.07 -9.10
CA ILE A 187 12.03 19.21 -8.18
C ILE A 187 13.27 19.74 -8.93
N ASP A 188 13.17 20.95 -9.48
CA ASP A 188 14.30 21.57 -10.18
C ASP A 188 15.17 22.44 -9.24
N THR A 189 14.73 22.73 -8.01
CA THR A 189 15.50 23.55 -7.05
C THR A 189 15.36 23.08 -5.59
N PRO A 190 16.34 23.38 -4.70
CA PRO A 190 16.25 23.10 -3.26
C PRO A 190 15.03 23.74 -2.57
N GLU A 191 14.55 24.87 -3.08
CA GLU A 191 13.36 25.57 -2.59
C GLU A 191 12.08 24.76 -2.87
N HIS A 192 11.99 24.12 -4.04
CA HIS A 192 10.89 23.20 -4.36
C HIS A 192 10.90 21.94 -3.50
N LYS A 193 12.07 21.48 -3.00
CA LYS A 193 12.17 20.36 -2.05
C LYS A 193 11.49 20.69 -0.72
N LEU A 194 11.65 21.91 -0.22
CA LEU A 194 11.00 22.36 1.02
C LEU A 194 9.48 22.50 0.83
N ASP A 195 9.05 22.96 -0.34
CA ASP A 195 7.63 23.13 -0.68
C ASP A 195 6.93 21.79 -0.90
N LEU A 196 7.62 20.80 -1.48
CA LEU A 196 7.17 19.41 -1.51
C LEU A 196 7.10 18.81 -0.11
N GLN A 197 8.10 19.00 0.75
CA GLN A 197 8.05 18.52 2.13
C GLN A 197 6.85 19.10 2.89
N ARG A 198 6.57 20.41 2.72
CA ARG A 198 5.39 21.08 3.30
C ARG A 198 4.08 20.54 2.71
N THR A 199 4.03 20.32 1.40
CA THR A 199 2.87 19.74 0.72
C THR A 199 2.64 18.29 1.18
N LEU A 200 3.69 17.49 1.37
CA LEU A 200 3.58 16.12 1.86
C LEU A 200 3.10 16.07 3.31
N LEU A 201 3.59 16.98 4.17
CA LEU A 201 3.15 17.10 5.57
C LEU A 201 1.65 17.40 5.68
N ASN A 202 1.12 18.34 4.89
CA ASN A 202 -0.30 18.71 4.94
C ASN A 202 -1.24 17.58 4.48
N TYR A 203 -0.77 16.69 3.61
CA TYR A 203 -1.56 15.53 3.16
C TYR A 203 -1.48 14.33 4.11
N THR A 204 -0.39 14.21 4.88
CA THR A 204 -0.28 13.16 5.92
C THR A 204 -1.24 13.39 7.09
N THR A 205 -1.63 14.64 7.36
CA THR A 205 -2.53 14.99 8.48
C THR A 205 -4.02 14.97 8.11
N GLY A 206 -4.38 14.76 6.85
CA GLY A 206 -5.78 14.69 6.41
C GLY A 206 -6.53 16.03 6.44
N ASP A 207 -5.84 17.14 6.66
CA ASP A 207 -6.43 18.48 6.54
C ASP A 207 -6.40 18.91 5.07
N SER A 208 -7.47 18.55 4.35
CA SER A 208 -7.90 19.29 3.17
C SER A 208 -8.89 20.34 3.65
N SER A 209 -8.47 21.60 3.61
CA SER A 209 -9.34 22.78 3.75
C SER A 209 -10.38 22.82 2.65
#